data_AF-A0A4R6KMW2-F1
#
_entry.id   AF-A0A4R6KMW2-F1
#
_cell.length_a   1.000
_cell.length_b   1.000
_cell.length_c   1.000
_cell.angle_alpha   90.00
_cell.angle_beta   90.00
_cell.angle_gamma   90.00
#
_symmetry.space_group_name_H-M   'P 1'
#
loop_
_entity.id
_entity.type
_entity.pdbx_description
1 polymer ?
#
loop_
_entity_poly.entity_id
_entity_poly.type
_entity_poly.pdbx_seq_one_letter_code
_entity_poly.pdbx_strand_id
1 'polypeptide(L)'
;MSTLPDRLVAMQIGAVSFVDEGVDQTLDILAERGAVNALFLATPTWTRGTGGRQIPGYKIPDHGGTEYDLGWVGGNYATPHPQYYGNTALGAVGRAPEHPERDLLEEVIPKARERGMQNFAWMEESGGARELRRYPNFAKVLEVDAWSRPGRRPCFNNPDYRNWHLGFVEDYVQSYELDGLAWCSERPGPLNLLMQGPVEVAEIGCFCPHCQQLGRARGIDVARAQQGYRELVEWNHRVGAGERPVDGAFVTFWRILLNFPEVLAWQTLWTESQRQLYRDIYGVAKAISPQVQVGWHVYHNISFSPFYRADQDYTEMAKFSDFIKVVIYNNCAGPRFYTWVKNICSALFGDAEPDDIYPLMMKLLQLDEGTYEKLPQTGFTADYVRRETARAVAGVDGQSKIYPGIDIDIPVGRPRERLEPARDVGKVNWDDNEGDLTTCTPGSVRDAVLAAFEGGAEGVVLSRKYSEMMLDNLSGAGDAMRSLAG
;
A
#
# COMPACT_ATOMS: atom_id res chain seq x y z
N MET A 1 -21.17 30.65 14.59
CA MET A 1 -20.57 29.98 13.42
C MET A 1 -19.94 28.71 13.95
N SER A 2 -20.59 27.57 13.69
CA SER A 2 -20.06 26.25 14.08
C SER A 2 -18.84 25.99 13.22
N THR A 3 -17.64 26.21 13.75
CA THR A 3 -16.41 25.74 13.13
C THR A 3 -16.52 24.23 13.04
N LEU A 4 -16.59 23.69 11.82
CA LEU A 4 -16.39 22.26 11.62
C LEU A 4 -15.13 21.83 12.42
N PRO A 5 -15.12 20.64 13.04
CA PRO A 5 -13.84 20.09 13.47
C PRO A 5 -12.90 20.07 12.24
N ASP A 6 -11.65 20.48 12.41
CA ASP A 6 -10.64 20.51 11.35
C ASP A 6 -10.44 19.10 10.78
N ARG A 7 -11.22 18.76 9.76
CA ARG A 7 -11.12 17.49 9.03
C ARG A 7 -9.83 17.52 8.23
N LEU A 8 -9.04 16.46 8.35
CA LEU A 8 -7.81 16.32 7.58
C LEU A 8 -8.15 15.96 6.13
N VAL A 9 -7.57 16.69 5.19
CA VAL A 9 -7.60 16.40 3.75
C VAL A 9 -6.17 16.37 3.28
N ALA A 10 -5.60 15.18 3.22
CA ALA A 10 -4.21 14.98 2.84
C ALA A 10 -4.05 14.72 1.34
N MET A 11 -2.96 15.20 0.75
CA MET A 11 -2.54 14.82 -0.59
C MET A 11 -1.26 13.98 -0.54
N GLN A 12 -1.25 12.81 -1.18
CA GLN A 12 -0.02 12.11 -1.50
C GLN A 12 0.70 12.81 -2.65
N ILE A 13 1.97 13.19 -2.45
CA ILE A 13 2.68 14.01 -3.44
C ILE A 13 4.18 13.72 -3.43
N GLY A 14 4.75 13.53 -4.63
CA GLY A 14 6.17 13.30 -4.84
C GLY A 14 6.93 14.57 -5.20
N ALA A 15 8.27 14.51 -5.12
CA ALA A 15 9.14 15.66 -5.41
C ALA A 15 8.91 16.26 -6.81
N VAL A 16 8.59 15.42 -7.80
CA VAL A 16 8.44 15.85 -9.19
C VAL A 16 7.36 16.91 -9.39
N SER A 17 6.29 16.89 -8.59
CA SER A 17 5.23 17.90 -8.68
C SER A 17 5.75 19.30 -8.35
N PHE A 18 6.56 19.41 -7.30
CA PHE A 18 7.19 20.67 -6.91
C PHE A 18 8.35 21.08 -7.84
N VAL A 19 8.91 20.14 -8.59
CA VAL A 19 9.90 20.41 -9.64
C VAL A 19 9.24 20.97 -10.88
N ASP A 20 8.14 20.38 -11.30
CA ASP A 20 7.46 20.76 -12.54
C ASP A 20 6.70 22.07 -12.40
N GLU A 21 6.06 22.31 -11.24
CA GLU A 21 5.11 23.42 -11.06
C GLU A 21 5.62 24.49 -10.08
N GLY A 22 6.67 24.20 -9.31
CA GLY A 22 7.15 25.06 -8.24
C GLY A 22 6.34 24.92 -6.93
N VAL A 23 7.00 25.19 -5.79
CA VAL A 23 6.42 24.90 -4.47
C VAL A 23 5.16 25.71 -4.19
N ASP A 24 5.21 27.04 -4.30
CA ASP A 24 4.08 27.91 -3.96
C ASP A 24 2.85 27.61 -4.82
N GLN A 25 3.01 27.55 -6.13
CA GLN A 25 1.92 27.26 -7.06
C GLN A 25 1.28 25.89 -6.78
N THR A 26 2.09 24.85 -6.52
CA THR A 26 1.58 23.52 -6.19
C THR A 26 0.73 23.57 -4.92
N LEU A 27 1.23 24.21 -3.85
CA LEU A 27 0.51 24.34 -2.59
C LEU A 27 -0.79 25.13 -2.73
N ASP A 28 -0.78 26.21 -3.51
CA ASP A 28 -1.96 27.03 -3.76
C ASP A 28 -3.03 26.24 -4.53
N ILE A 29 -2.64 25.49 -5.57
CA ILE A 29 -3.57 24.62 -6.32
C ILE A 29 -4.19 23.56 -5.40
N LEU A 30 -3.38 22.89 -4.57
CA LEU A 30 -3.86 21.87 -3.65
C LEU A 30 -4.88 22.43 -2.65
N ALA A 31 -4.60 23.61 -2.08
CA ALA A 31 -5.51 24.30 -1.17
C ALA A 31 -6.82 24.71 -1.87
N GLU A 32 -6.73 25.38 -3.02
CA GLU A 32 -7.88 25.96 -3.70
C GLU A 32 -8.80 24.89 -4.31
N ARG A 33 -8.21 23.91 -5.01
CA ARG A 33 -8.98 22.88 -5.73
C ARG A 33 -9.38 21.73 -4.83
N GLY A 34 -8.42 21.17 -4.09
CA GLY A 34 -8.65 19.97 -3.29
C GLY A 34 -9.11 20.22 -1.85
N ALA A 35 -9.11 21.48 -1.39
CA ALA A 35 -9.24 21.82 0.03
C ALA A 35 -8.19 21.10 0.90
N VAL A 36 -7.01 20.84 0.33
CA VAL A 36 -5.92 20.11 0.99
C VAL A 36 -5.34 20.95 2.12
N ASN A 37 -5.23 20.35 3.30
CA ASN A 37 -4.62 20.95 4.49
C ASN A 37 -3.51 20.07 5.11
N ALA A 38 -3.13 18.97 4.43
CA ALA A 38 -2.02 18.13 4.83
C ALA A 38 -1.30 17.55 3.61
N LEU A 39 0.02 17.40 3.70
CA LEU A 39 0.86 16.84 2.65
C LEU A 39 1.49 15.54 3.13
N PHE A 40 1.37 14.50 2.32
CA PHE A 40 2.04 13.21 2.50
C PHE A 40 3.17 13.18 1.47
N LEU A 41 4.33 13.71 1.87
CA LEU A 41 5.50 13.98 1.02
C LEU A 41 6.28 12.68 0.80
N ALA A 42 6.29 12.16 -0.43
CA ALA A 42 6.86 10.85 -0.75
C ALA A 42 8.40 10.84 -0.63
N THR A 43 8.91 10.33 0.49
CA THR A 43 10.34 10.13 0.73
C THR A 43 10.59 9.17 1.91
N PRO A 44 11.54 8.22 1.82
CA PRO A 44 12.10 7.73 0.56
C PRO A 44 11.04 6.94 -0.22
N THR A 45 11.24 6.82 -1.53
CA THR A 45 10.45 5.92 -2.37
C THR A 45 11.24 5.43 -3.58
N TRP A 46 11.11 4.14 -3.89
CA TRP A 46 11.57 3.52 -5.14
C TRP A 46 10.42 3.04 -6.02
N THR A 47 9.20 3.47 -5.74
CA THR A 47 8.03 3.12 -6.55
C THR A 47 7.57 4.35 -7.31
N ARG A 48 7.56 4.27 -8.65
CA ARG A 48 7.09 5.37 -9.51
C ARG A 48 5.69 5.83 -9.11
N GLY A 49 4.85 4.88 -8.69
CA GLY A 49 3.49 5.09 -8.21
C GLY A 49 3.31 6.07 -7.05
N THR A 50 4.39 6.46 -6.36
CA THR A 50 4.37 7.47 -5.30
C THR A 50 5.29 8.65 -5.62
N GLY A 51 6.47 8.43 -6.20
CA GLY A 51 7.47 9.49 -6.42
C GLY A 51 7.58 10.10 -7.82
N GLY A 52 7.22 9.37 -8.88
CA GLY A 52 7.45 9.80 -10.26
C GLY A 52 6.30 10.60 -10.89
N ARG A 53 6.35 10.85 -12.20
CA ARG A 53 5.22 11.32 -13.01
C ARG A 53 4.24 10.16 -13.33
N GLN A 54 3.24 10.44 -14.17
CA GLN A 54 2.29 9.44 -14.64
C GLN A 54 2.99 8.16 -15.14
N ILE A 55 2.38 7.00 -14.87
CA ILE A 55 2.86 5.71 -15.34
C ILE A 55 2.85 5.71 -16.89
N PRO A 56 3.95 5.31 -17.56
CA PRO A 56 4.03 5.33 -19.02
C PRO A 56 2.93 4.50 -19.68
N GLY A 57 2.29 5.09 -20.69
CA GLY A 57 1.19 4.46 -21.45
C GLY A 57 -0.22 4.80 -20.92
N TYR A 58 -0.33 5.57 -19.84
CA TYR A 58 -1.60 6.12 -19.36
C TYR A 58 -1.74 7.61 -19.67
N LYS A 59 -2.97 8.12 -19.59
CA LYS A 59 -3.23 9.53 -19.89
C LYS A 59 -2.44 10.45 -18.93
N ILE A 60 -1.64 11.35 -19.51
CA ILE A 60 -0.92 12.38 -18.76
C ILE A 60 -1.94 13.40 -18.22
N PRO A 61 -1.79 13.88 -16.96
CA PRO A 61 -2.67 14.88 -16.38
C PRO A 61 -2.60 16.23 -17.13
N ASP A 62 -3.52 17.14 -16.81
CA ASP A 62 -3.63 18.49 -17.39
C ASP A 62 -2.73 19.54 -16.73
N HIS A 63 -1.80 19.12 -15.88
CA HIS A 63 -0.83 19.95 -15.18
C HIS A 63 0.52 19.23 -15.02
N GLY A 64 1.52 19.95 -14.50
CA GLY A 64 2.88 19.42 -14.36
C GLY A 64 3.57 19.14 -15.70
N GLY A 65 4.53 18.22 -15.70
CA GLY A 65 5.26 17.83 -16.91
C GLY A 65 4.40 17.11 -17.94
N THR A 66 4.52 17.51 -19.21
CA THR A 66 3.77 16.92 -20.35
C THR A 66 4.40 15.64 -20.92
N GLU A 67 5.49 15.17 -20.34
CA GLU A 67 6.25 13.99 -20.78
C GLU A 67 6.38 12.97 -19.64
N TYR A 68 6.47 11.68 -20.00
CA TYR A 68 6.80 10.64 -19.03
C TYR A 68 8.26 10.76 -18.56
N ASP A 69 8.50 10.49 -17.29
CA ASP A 69 9.82 10.33 -16.69
C ASP A 69 10.38 8.92 -16.95
N LEU A 70 10.61 8.58 -18.22
CA LEU A 70 11.21 7.29 -18.57
C LEU A 70 12.56 7.12 -17.87
N GLY A 71 12.84 5.92 -17.36
CA GLY A 71 14.08 5.67 -16.63
C GLY A 71 14.12 6.14 -15.17
N TRP A 72 13.03 6.73 -14.62
CA TRP A 72 12.91 7.07 -13.19
C TRP A 72 13.39 5.95 -12.26
N VAL A 73 14.16 6.25 -11.22
CA VAL A 73 14.80 5.26 -10.33
C VAL A 73 14.24 5.36 -8.90
N GLY A 74 14.07 6.57 -8.37
CA GLY A 74 13.69 6.79 -6.98
C GLY A 74 14.86 6.70 -5.99
N GLY A 75 14.55 6.98 -4.73
CA GLY A 75 15.51 7.06 -3.63
C GLY A 75 15.00 7.91 -2.47
N ASN A 76 15.93 8.51 -1.72
CA ASN A 76 15.61 9.50 -0.71
C ASN A 76 15.57 10.90 -1.33
N TYR A 77 14.43 11.59 -1.24
CA TYR A 77 14.25 12.96 -1.73
C TYR A 77 14.50 14.02 -0.64
N ALA A 78 14.89 13.61 0.57
CA ALA A 78 15.39 14.45 1.66
C ALA A 78 16.90 14.28 1.83
N THR A 79 17.56 15.12 2.63
CA THR A 79 19.02 15.06 2.86
C THR A 79 19.32 13.95 3.85
N PRO A 80 20.06 12.88 3.45
CA PRO A 80 20.41 11.83 4.37
C PRO A 80 21.49 12.31 5.33
N HIS A 81 21.30 12.04 6.62
CA HIS A 81 22.29 12.34 7.66
C HIS A 81 22.98 11.04 8.12
N PRO A 82 24.23 10.74 7.67
CA PRO A 82 24.84 9.42 7.79
C PRO A 82 24.94 8.85 9.22
N GLN A 83 24.97 9.71 10.24
CA GLN A 83 25.06 9.29 11.64
C GLN A 83 23.91 8.39 12.10
N TYR A 84 22.72 8.50 11.49
CA TYR A 84 21.54 7.70 11.87
C TYR A 84 21.51 6.30 11.22
N TYR A 85 22.46 5.99 10.34
CA TYR A 85 22.48 4.74 9.57
C TYR A 85 23.63 3.80 9.95
N GLY A 86 24.29 4.04 11.09
CA GLY A 86 25.44 3.26 11.54
C GLY A 86 25.12 1.80 11.93
N ASN A 87 23.86 1.50 12.23
CA ASN A 87 23.41 0.20 12.75
C ASN A 87 22.88 -0.76 11.67
N THR A 88 23.22 -0.54 10.40
CA THR A 88 22.81 -1.40 9.29
C THR A 88 23.92 -1.57 8.26
N ALA A 89 24.06 -2.79 7.72
CA ALA A 89 24.93 -3.07 6.58
C ALA A 89 24.50 -2.35 5.29
N LEU A 90 23.28 -1.80 5.22
CA LEU A 90 22.79 -1.04 4.07
C LEU A 90 23.33 0.41 4.05
N GLY A 91 23.84 0.90 5.18
CA GLY A 91 24.37 2.26 5.31
C GLY A 91 23.34 3.36 5.02
N ALA A 92 23.84 4.59 4.90
CA ALA A 92 23.02 5.75 4.58
C ALA A 92 22.39 5.62 3.20
N VAL A 93 21.11 5.95 3.10
CA VAL A 93 20.40 5.98 1.82
C VAL A 93 20.95 7.07 0.92
N GLY A 94 21.19 6.74 -0.35
CA GLY A 94 21.57 7.71 -1.36
C GLY A 94 20.41 8.65 -1.71
N ARG A 95 20.75 9.88 -2.10
CA ARG A 95 19.81 10.82 -2.73
C ARG A 95 19.20 10.17 -3.98
N ALA A 96 17.92 10.42 -4.20
CA ALA A 96 17.25 10.05 -5.43
C ALA A 96 17.95 10.75 -6.63
N PRO A 97 18.24 10.03 -7.71
CA PRO A 97 19.08 10.55 -8.79
C PRO A 97 18.36 11.54 -9.70
N GLU A 98 17.04 11.67 -9.63
CA GLU A 98 16.28 12.59 -10.49
C GLU A 98 16.54 14.06 -10.13
N HIS A 99 16.67 14.36 -8.83
CA HIS A 99 16.80 15.71 -8.28
C HIS A 99 17.83 15.75 -7.14
N PRO A 100 19.10 15.37 -7.37
CA PRO A 100 20.08 15.10 -6.31
C PRO A 100 20.42 16.33 -5.46
N GLU A 101 20.31 17.53 -6.03
CA GLU A 101 20.56 18.81 -5.37
C GLU A 101 19.41 19.32 -4.50
N ARG A 102 18.20 18.77 -4.65
CA ARG A 102 17.00 19.27 -3.97
C ARG A 102 16.65 18.47 -2.73
N ASP A 103 16.20 19.17 -1.70
CA ASP A 103 15.67 18.57 -0.47
C ASP A 103 14.18 18.85 -0.39
N LEU A 104 13.37 17.84 -0.69
CA LEU A 104 11.92 17.94 -0.70
C LEU A 104 11.36 18.46 0.63
N LEU A 105 11.88 17.96 1.75
CA LEU A 105 11.34 18.29 3.07
C LEU A 105 11.75 19.71 3.47
N GLU A 106 13.02 20.08 3.27
CA GLU A 106 13.53 21.43 3.58
C GLU A 106 12.82 22.51 2.74
N GLU A 107 12.57 22.24 1.47
CA GLU A 107 12.00 23.22 0.55
C GLU A 107 10.47 23.39 0.72
N VAL A 108 9.75 22.33 1.06
CA VAL A 108 8.27 22.35 1.09
C VAL A 108 7.71 22.67 2.48
N ILE A 109 8.28 22.10 3.55
CA ILE A 109 7.70 22.21 4.91
C ILE A 109 7.48 23.67 5.32
N PRO A 110 8.46 24.61 5.20
CA PRO A 110 8.25 25.99 5.64
C PRO A 110 7.09 26.68 4.91
N LYS A 111 7.01 26.51 3.59
CA LYS A 111 5.99 27.13 2.74
C LYS A 111 4.60 26.53 2.93
N ALA A 112 4.53 25.23 3.25
CA ALA A 112 3.30 24.56 3.60
C ALA A 112 2.77 25.05 4.96
N ARG A 113 3.65 25.25 5.95
CA ARG A 113 3.28 25.77 7.28
C ARG A 113 2.77 27.21 7.23
N GLU A 114 3.32 28.06 6.36
CA GLU A 114 2.78 29.41 6.13
C GLU A 114 1.31 29.41 5.66
N ARG A 115 0.88 28.32 5.03
CA ARG A 115 -0.50 28.07 4.58
C ARG A 115 -1.34 27.27 5.58
N GLY A 116 -0.78 26.97 6.76
CA GLY A 116 -1.44 26.15 7.78
C GLY A 116 -1.56 24.67 7.40
N MET A 117 -0.76 24.17 6.46
CA MET A 117 -0.77 22.77 6.07
C MET A 117 0.13 21.92 6.97
N GLN A 118 -0.36 20.74 7.34
CA GLN A 118 0.43 19.72 8.04
C GLN A 118 1.34 18.96 7.07
N ASN A 119 2.49 18.46 7.53
CA ASN A 119 3.50 17.80 6.71
C ASN A 119 3.88 16.44 7.29
N PHE A 120 3.64 15.40 6.51
CA PHE A 120 3.94 14.01 6.84
C PHE A 120 5.00 13.48 5.89
N ALA A 121 6.03 12.81 6.42
CA ALA A 121 6.91 11.99 5.58
C ALA A 121 6.15 10.71 5.19
N TRP A 122 5.85 10.58 3.89
CA TRP A 122 5.22 9.41 3.30
C TRP A 122 6.31 8.46 2.81
N MET A 123 6.59 7.43 3.61
CA MET A 123 7.66 6.47 3.37
C MET A 123 7.08 5.18 2.81
N GLU A 124 7.63 4.72 1.69
CA GLU A 124 7.24 3.44 1.09
C GLU A 124 8.33 2.39 1.30
N GLU A 125 7.91 1.20 1.74
CA GLU A 125 8.79 0.04 1.94
C GLU A 125 9.52 -0.37 0.66
N SER A 126 8.86 -0.17 -0.50
CA SER A 126 9.35 -0.46 -1.85
C SER A 126 10.08 -1.80 -2.00
N GLY A 127 9.75 -2.81 -1.20
CA GLY A 127 10.51 -4.07 -1.13
C GLY A 127 10.44 -4.92 -2.40
N GLY A 128 9.51 -4.56 -3.30
CA GLY A 128 9.40 -5.10 -4.65
C GLY A 128 10.16 -4.32 -5.73
N ALA A 129 10.71 -3.14 -5.44
CA ALA A 129 11.36 -2.31 -6.44
C ALA A 129 12.63 -2.99 -6.97
N ARG A 130 12.78 -3.03 -8.30
CA ARG A 130 13.93 -3.66 -8.96
C ARG A 130 15.22 -2.88 -8.69
N GLU A 131 15.12 -1.57 -8.50
CA GLU A 131 16.20 -0.64 -8.24
C GLU A 131 16.93 -1.00 -6.95
N LEU A 132 16.20 -1.41 -5.91
CA LEU A 132 16.78 -1.87 -4.65
C LEU A 132 17.66 -3.12 -4.80
N ARG A 133 17.51 -3.92 -5.86
CA ARG A 133 18.40 -5.07 -6.12
C ARG A 133 19.84 -4.69 -6.39
N ARG A 134 20.06 -3.45 -6.86
CA ARG A 134 21.40 -2.91 -7.11
C ARG A 134 21.91 -2.07 -5.94
N TYR A 135 21.07 -1.85 -4.93
CA TYR A 135 21.45 -1.10 -3.75
C TYR A 135 22.54 -1.88 -2.97
N PRO A 136 23.62 -1.22 -2.50
CA PRO A 136 24.71 -1.88 -1.80
C PRO A 136 24.23 -2.77 -0.65
N ASN A 137 24.73 -4.01 -0.58
CA ASN A 137 24.39 -5.00 0.44
C ASN A 137 22.91 -5.44 0.50
N PHE A 138 22.03 -4.98 -0.38
CA PHE A 138 20.59 -5.31 -0.31
C PHE A 138 20.32 -6.81 -0.47
N ALA A 139 21.16 -7.54 -1.21
CA ALA A 139 21.07 -9.00 -1.31
C ALA A 139 21.18 -9.72 0.06
N LYS A 140 21.80 -9.10 1.08
CA LYS A 140 21.98 -9.68 2.42
C LYS A 140 20.69 -9.63 3.26
N VAL A 141 19.74 -8.78 2.89
CA VAL A 141 18.50 -8.59 3.65
C VAL A 141 17.28 -9.27 3.04
N LEU A 142 17.47 -10.00 1.93
CA LEU A 142 16.40 -10.69 1.25
C LEU A 142 15.81 -11.80 2.12
N GLU A 143 14.51 -12.01 1.96
CA GLU A 143 13.82 -13.21 2.37
C GLU A 143 14.47 -14.45 1.75
N VAL A 144 14.16 -15.60 2.35
CA VAL A 144 14.61 -16.91 1.88
C VAL A 144 13.39 -17.79 1.68
N ASP A 145 13.31 -18.55 0.60
CA ASP A 145 12.16 -19.42 0.32
C ASP A 145 12.20 -20.73 1.12
N ALA A 146 11.15 -21.55 0.97
CA ALA A 146 11.05 -22.83 1.68
C ALA A 146 12.14 -23.87 1.28
N TRP A 147 12.92 -23.62 0.24
CA TRP A 147 14.07 -24.44 -0.20
C TRP A 147 15.42 -23.81 0.15
N SER A 148 15.43 -22.80 1.03
CA SER A 148 16.64 -22.08 1.44
C SER A 148 17.31 -21.30 0.31
N ARG A 149 16.56 -20.89 -0.73
CA ARG A 149 17.06 -20.05 -1.82
C ARG A 149 16.74 -18.58 -1.55
N PRO A 150 17.57 -17.63 -2.01
CA PRO A 150 17.26 -16.20 -1.90
C PRO A 150 15.93 -15.86 -2.59
N GLY A 151 15.06 -15.14 -1.87
CA GLY A 151 13.78 -14.66 -2.34
C GLY A 151 13.86 -13.30 -3.04
N ARG A 152 12.68 -12.73 -3.29
CA ARG A 152 12.52 -11.45 -4.02
C ARG A 152 12.12 -10.26 -3.15
N ARG A 153 11.91 -10.39 -1.85
CA ARG A 153 11.54 -9.25 -1.02
C ARG A 153 12.44 -9.21 0.20
N PRO A 154 12.64 -8.05 0.84
CA PRO A 154 13.41 -7.99 2.07
C PRO A 154 12.66 -8.61 3.25
N CYS A 155 13.39 -9.06 4.26
CA CYS A 155 12.83 -9.71 5.44
C CYS A 155 12.64 -8.70 6.60
N PHE A 156 11.41 -8.59 7.13
CA PHE A 156 11.10 -7.73 8.27
C PHE A 156 11.86 -8.09 9.56
N ASN A 157 12.30 -9.34 9.71
CA ASN A 157 13.05 -9.81 10.87
C ASN A 157 14.57 -9.73 10.69
N ASN A 158 15.06 -9.31 9.52
CA ASN A 158 16.49 -9.08 9.36
C ASN A 158 16.88 -7.76 10.06
N PRO A 159 17.82 -7.77 11.02
CA PRO A 159 18.16 -6.59 11.80
C PRO A 159 18.70 -5.45 10.93
N ASP A 160 19.47 -5.73 9.88
CA ASP A 160 19.99 -4.69 8.98
C ASP A 160 18.84 -3.99 8.22
N TYR A 161 17.83 -4.75 7.81
CA TYR A 161 16.67 -4.18 7.13
C TYR A 161 15.81 -3.34 8.08
N ARG A 162 15.58 -3.86 9.29
CA ARG A 162 14.83 -3.15 10.33
C ARG A 162 15.52 -1.84 10.70
N ASN A 163 16.82 -1.90 10.99
CA ASN A 163 17.59 -0.73 11.40
C ASN A 163 17.76 0.30 10.28
N TRP A 164 17.71 -0.11 9.01
CA TRP A 164 17.70 0.84 7.89
C TRP A 164 16.44 1.71 7.89
N HIS A 165 15.28 1.10 8.14
CA HIS A 165 14.01 1.82 8.27
C HIS A 165 13.95 2.68 9.52
N LEU A 166 14.42 2.18 10.65
CA LEU A 166 14.52 2.98 11.87
C LEU A 166 15.49 4.15 11.71
N GLY A 167 16.53 4.00 10.88
CA GLY A 167 17.41 5.10 10.48
C GLY A 167 16.67 6.20 9.73
N PHE A 168 15.75 5.88 8.81
CA PHE A 168 14.89 6.90 8.16
C PHE A 168 14.03 7.65 9.17
N VAL A 169 13.42 6.91 10.11
CA VAL A 169 12.55 7.49 11.14
C VAL A 169 13.34 8.42 12.03
N GLU A 170 14.50 7.99 12.53
CA GLU A 170 15.35 8.81 13.38
C GLU A 170 15.86 10.05 12.63
N ASP A 171 16.35 9.87 11.41
CA ASP A 171 16.84 10.96 10.57
C ASP A 171 15.76 12.02 10.33
N TYR A 172 14.59 11.61 9.88
CA TYR A 172 13.53 12.54 9.52
C TYR A 172 12.95 13.27 10.72
N VAL A 173 12.71 12.56 11.83
CA VAL A 173 12.10 13.17 13.03
C VAL A 173 13.08 14.09 13.76
N GLN A 174 14.40 13.83 13.69
CA GLN A 174 15.41 14.70 14.28
C GLN A 174 15.74 15.93 13.41
N SER A 175 15.65 15.79 12.09
CA SER A 175 16.18 16.78 11.16
C SER A 175 15.12 17.73 10.59
N TYR A 176 13.84 17.37 10.65
CA TYR A 176 12.74 18.15 10.07
C TYR A 176 11.58 18.35 11.05
N GLU A 177 10.92 19.51 10.92
CA GLU A 177 9.70 19.82 11.69
C GLU A 177 8.46 19.17 11.06
N LEU A 178 8.36 17.84 11.19
CA LEU A 178 7.23 17.06 10.67
C LEU A 178 6.06 17.03 11.67
N ASP A 179 4.83 17.03 11.13
CA ASP A 179 3.61 16.76 11.90
C ASP A 179 3.40 15.24 12.06
N GLY A 180 3.92 14.44 11.12
CA GLY A 180 3.82 12.99 11.24
C GLY A 180 4.64 12.17 10.25
N LEU A 181 4.50 10.86 10.39
CA LEU A 181 5.05 9.82 9.55
C LEU A 181 3.91 8.94 9.05
N ALA A 182 3.95 8.59 7.77
CA ALA A 182 2.99 7.69 7.17
C ALA A 182 3.75 6.59 6.43
N TRP A 183 3.63 5.35 6.92
CA TRP A 183 4.39 4.21 6.42
C TRP A 183 3.55 3.30 5.53
N CYS A 184 4.08 2.94 4.37
CA CYS A 184 3.42 2.10 3.37
C CYS A 184 4.14 0.77 3.14
N SER A 185 3.43 -0.34 3.37
CA SER A 185 3.88 -1.68 2.95
C SER A 185 2.71 -2.48 2.39
N GLU A 186 2.74 -2.74 1.08
CA GLU A 186 1.69 -3.50 0.38
C GLU A 186 2.12 -4.95 0.14
N ARG A 187 2.41 -5.67 1.23
CA ARG A 187 2.85 -7.07 1.16
C ARG A 187 1.88 -7.99 1.90
N PRO A 188 1.24 -8.95 1.21
CA PRO A 188 0.58 -10.07 1.87
C PRO A 188 1.60 -11.17 2.21
N GLY A 189 1.29 -11.96 3.24
CA GLY A 189 2.13 -13.09 3.62
C GLY A 189 2.09 -14.26 2.62
N PRO A 190 3.00 -15.24 2.76
CA PRO A 190 3.18 -16.30 1.78
C PRO A 190 1.94 -17.19 1.58
N LEU A 191 1.14 -17.43 2.63
CA LEU A 191 -0.10 -18.22 2.48
C LEU A 191 -1.16 -17.44 1.68
N ASN A 192 -1.29 -16.14 1.95
CA ASN A 192 -2.19 -15.26 1.20
C ASN A 192 -1.86 -15.26 -0.30
N LEU A 193 -0.58 -15.18 -0.65
CA LEU A 193 -0.13 -15.23 -2.05
C LEU A 193 -0.53 -16.54 -2.72
N LEU A 194 -0.29 -17.68 -2.07
CA LEU A 194 -0.63 -19.01 -2.59
C LEU A 194 -2.13 -19.24 -2.79
N MET A 195 -2.98 -18.60 -1.97
CA MET A 195 -4.44 -18.71 -2.12
C MET A 195 -4.96 -17.85 -3.27
N GLN A 196 -4.39 -16.66 -3.48
CA GLN A 196 -4.95 -15.64 -4.38
C GLN A 196 -4.70 -15.89 -5.86
N GLY A 197 -3.78 -16.79 -6.22
CA GLY A 197 -3.55 -17.16 -7.61
C GLY A 197 -2.22 -17.89 -7.81
N PRO A 198 -1.89 -18.26 -9.06
CA PRO A 198 -0.59 -18.83 -9.41
C PRO A 198 0.55 -17.87 -9.06
N VAL A 199 1.57 -18.39 -8.38
CA VAL A 199 2.69 -17.59 -7.88
C VAL A 199 4.04 -18.23 -8.14
N GLU A 200 5.05 -17.38 -8.33
CA GLU A 200 6.43 -17.83 -8.47
C GLU A 200 6.99 -18.25 -7.11
N VAL A 201 7.75 -19.34 -7.06
CA VAL A 201 8.29 -19.88 -5.79
C VAL A 201 9.15 -18.84 -5.04
N ALA A 202 9.85 -17.98 -5.77
CA ALA A 202 10.70 -16.94 -5.20
C ALA A 202 9.92 -15.81 -4.49
N GLU A 203 8.59 -15.77 -4.60
CA GLU A 203 7.70 -14.88 -3.84
C GLU A 203 7.24 -15.51 -2.51
N ILE A 204 7.44 -16.82 -2.32
CA ILE A 204 7.04 -17.56 -1.13
C ILE A 204 8.23 -17.66 -0.17
N GLY A 205 8.45 -16.57 0.55
CA GLY A 205 9.66 -16.30 1.32
C GLY A 205 9.51 -16.27 2.83
N CYS A 206 10.61 -15.79 3.44
CA CYS A 206 10.93 -15.52 4.85
C CYS A 206 11.52 -16.66 5.71
N PHE A 207 11.84 -17.82 5.18
CA PHE A 207 12.53 -18.90 5.93
C PHE A 207 14.02 -18.63 6.23
N CYS A 208 14.41 -17.37 6.37
CA CYS A 208 15.78 -16.99 6.70
C CYS A 208 16.09 -17.34 8.17
N PRO A 209 17.37 -17.40 8.58
CA PRO A 209 17.75 -17.79 9.93
C PRO A 209 17.03 -17.00 11.04
N HIS A 210 16.78 -15.70 10.84
CA HIS A 210 16.07 -14.85 11.80
C HIS A 210 14.62 -15.30 12.02
N CYS A 211 13.86 -15.56 10.95
CA CYS A 211 12.49 -16.04 11.07
C CYS A 211 12.42 -17.47 11.60
N GLN A 212 13.37 -18.34 11.23
CA GLN A 212 13.44 -19.68 11.81
C GLN A 212 13.69 -19.64 13.33
N GLN A 213 14.56 -18.74 13.79
CA GLN A 213 14.80 -18.53 15.21
C GLN A 213 13.52 -18.07 15.92
N LEU A 214 12.82 -17.08 15.36
CA LEU A 214 11.53 -16.60 15.89
C LEU A 214 10.47 -17.71 15.89
N GLY A 215 10.40 -18.52 14.83
CA GLY A 215 9.49 -19.66 14.74
C GLY A 215 9.72 -20.66 15.87
N ARG A 216 10.97 -21.06 16.08
CA ARG A 216 11.33 -21.96 17.20
C ARG A 216 10.99 -21.34 18.56
N ALA A 217 11.25 -20.04 18.74
CA ALA A 217 10.93 -19.34 19.97
C ALA A 217 9.42 -19.28 20.27
N ARG A 218 8.57 -19.30 19.22
CA ARG A 218 7.10 -19.38 19.32
C ARG A 218 6.57 -20.83 19.36
N GLY A 219 7.45 -21.83 19.44
CA GLY A 219 7.05 -23.24 19.45
C GLY A 219 6.57 -23.78 18.10
N ILE A 220 6.89 -23.11 16.99
CA ILE A 220 6.54 -23.57 15.64
C ILE A 220 7.61 -24.54 15.15
N ASP A 221 7.20 -25.72 14.69
CA ASP A 221 8.09 -26.64 13.99
C ASP A 221 8.43 -26.07 12.60
N VAL A 222 9.61 -25.48 12.49
CA VAL A 222 10.11 -24.84 11.28
C VAL A 222 10.22 -25.82 10.11
N ALA A 223 10.63 -27.07 10.36
CA ALA A 223 10.83 -28.05 9.30
C ALA A 223 9.48 -28.46 8.71
N ARG A 224 8.47 -28.63 9.56
CA ARG A 224 7.09 -28.91 9.14
C ARG A 224 6.44 -27.72 8.44
N ALA A 225 6.67 -26.49 8.91
CA ALA A 225 6.25 -25.28 8.20
C ALA A 225 6.83 -25.25 6.79
N GLN A 226 8.14 -25.44 6.64
CA GLN A 226 8.80 -25.49 5.33
C GLN A 226 8.19 -26.58 4.45
N GLN A 227 7.99 -27.79 4.97
CA GLN A 227 7.37 -28.87 4.22
C GLN A 227 5.96 -28.50 3.75
N GLY A 228 5.10 -27.99 4.64
CA GLY A 228 3.75 -27.56 4.28
C GLY A 228 3.72 -26.51 3.19
N TYR A 229 4.63 -25.52 3.22
CA TYR A 229 4.73 -24.53 2.13
C TYR A 229 5.24 -25.13 0.81
N ARG A 230 6.09 -26.16 0.83
CA ARG A 230 6.50 -26.85 -0.40
C ARG A 230 5.32 -27.59 -1.04
N GLU A 231 4.53 -28.28 -0.22
CA GLU A 231 3.29 -28.95 -0.65
C GLU A 231 2.29 -27.94 -1.23
N LEU A 232 2.13 -26.78 -0.59
CA LEU A 232 1.25 -25.71 -1.10
C LEU A 232 1.76 -25.11 -2.41
N VAL A 233 3.06 -24.92 -2.58
CA VAL A 233 3.65 -24.44 -3.84
C VAL A 233 3.39 -25.44 -4.96
N GLU A 234 3.59 -26.74 -4.71
CA GLU A 234 3.29 -27.78 -5.70
C GLU A 234 1.79 -27.81 -6.04
N TRP A 235 0.93 -27.76 -5.02
CA TRP A 235 -0.53 -27.65 -5.21
C TRP A 235 -0.90 -26.43 -6.07
N ASN A 236 -0.38 -25.25 -5.73
CA ASN A 236 -0.66 -24.01 -6.46
C ASN A 236 -0.21 -24.10 -7.93
N HIS A 237 0.98 -24.65 -8.20
CA HIS A 237 1.49 -24.83 -9.56
C HIS A 237 0.63 -25.79 -10.39
N ARG A 238 0.22 -26.92 -9.81
CA ARG A 238 -0.63 -27.90 -10.49
C ARG A 238 -2.01 -27.33 -10.80
N VAL A 239 -2.66 -26.71 -9.82
CA VAL A 239 -3.99 -26.09 -10.01
C VAL A 239 -3.92 -24.95 -11.03
N GLY A 240 -2.88 -24.11 -10.93
CA GLY A 240 -2.63 -23.02 -11.88
C GLY A 240 -2.32 -23.49 -13.30
N ALA A 241 -1.77 -24.70 -13.46
CA ALA A 241 -1.58 -25.35 -14.77
C ALA A 241 -2.86 -25.98 -15.34
N GLY A 242 -4.00 -25.85 -14.64
CA GLY A 242 -5.28 -26.42 -15.06
C GLY A 242 -5.52 -27.85 -14.58
N GLU A 243 -4.60 -28.44 -13.79
CA GLU A 243 -4.87 -29.74 -13.18
C GLU A 243 -5.97 -29.60 -12.12
N ARG A 244 -6.79 -30.65 -12.00
CA ARG A 244 -7.82 -30.75 -10.96
C ARG A 244 -7.54 -32.00 -10.12
N PRO A 245 -7.19 -31.85 -8.83
CA PRO A 245 -7.09 -32.99 -7.93
C PRO A 245 -8.40 -33.77 -7.90
N VAL A 246 -8.34 -35.08 -7.66
CA VAL A 246 -9.53 -35.96 -7.66
C VAL A 246 -10.59 -35.49 -6.66
N ASP A 247 -10.17 -35.00 -5.49
CA ASP A 247 -11.08 -34.47 -4.47
C ASP A 247 -11.37 -32.97 -4.61
N GLY A 248 -10.80 -32.30 -5.62
CA GLY A 248 -10.88 -30.85 -5.81
C GLY A 248 -9.69 -30.06 -5.22
N ALA A 249 -9.45 -28.88 -5.80
CA ALA A 249 -8.44 -27.92 -5.39
C ALA A 249 -8.62 -27.46 -3.94
N PHE A 250 -9.83 -27.05 -3.53
CA PHE A 250 -10.09 -26.55 -2.18
C PHE A 250 -9.88 -27.64 -1.13
N VAL A 251 -10.40 -28.85 -1.36
CA VAL A 251 -10.27 -29.98 -0.44
C VAL A 251 -8.80 -30.37 -0.28
N THR A 252 -8.04 -30.35 -1.38
CA THR A 252 -6.61 -30.67 -1.36
C THR A 252 -5.82 -29.62 -0.57
N PHE A 253 -6.10 -28.33 -0.79
CA PHE A 253 -5.55 -27.24 0.01
C PHE A 253 -5.85 -27.41 1.50
N TRP A 254 -7.12 -27.67 1.85
CA TRP A 254 -7.53 -27.84 3.23
C TRP A 254 -6.84 -29.04 3.90
N ARG A 255 -6.66 -30.13 3.16
CA ARG A 255 -5.91 -31.30 3.64
C ARG A 255 -4.45 -30.98 3.93
N ILE A 256 -3.80 -30.16 3.11
CA ILE A 256 -2.43 -29.72 3.38
C ILE A 256 -2.37 -28.95 4.70
N LEU A 257 -3.34 -28.06 4.97
CA LEU A 257 -3.40 -27.34 6.25
C LEU A 257 -3.65 -28.26 7.45
N LEU A 258 -4.50 -29.28 7.32
CA LEU A 258 -4.71 -30.27 8.37
C LEU A 258 -3.45 -31.11 8.64
N ASN A 259 -2.71 -31.43 7.58
CA ASN A 259 -1.46 -32.18 7.68
C ASN A 259 -0.29 -31.32 8.17
N PHE A 260 -0.31 -30.01 7.94
CA PHE A 260 0.74 -29.06 8.29
C PHE A 260 0.15 -27.79 8.92
N PRO A 261 -0.42 -27.86 10.13
CA PRO A 261 -0.99 -26.71 10.82
C PRO A 261 0.04 -25.60 11.07
N GLU A 262 1.33 -25.93 11.04
CA GLU A 262 2.43 -24.98 11.13
C GLU A 262 2.40 -23.92 10.03
N VAL A 263 1.76 -24.20 8.88
CA VAL A 263 1.54 -23.19 7.82
C VAL A 263 0.74 -22.01 8.34
N LEU A 264 -0.35 -22.25 9.08
CA LEU A 264 -1.17 -21.18 9.65
C LEU A 264 -0.38 -20.38 10.70
N ALA A 265 0.33 -21.09 11.59
CA ALA A 265 1.16 -20.44 12.60
C ALA A 265 2.29 -19.61 11.96
N TRP A 266 2.84 -20.06 10.84
CA TRP A 266 3.87 -19.36 10.10
C TRP A 266 3.33 -18.14 9.35
N GLN A 267 2.12 -18.21 8.77
CA GLN A 267 1.43 -17.05 8.21
C GLN A 267 1.23 -15.97 9.29
N THR A 268 0.76 -16.35 10.48
CA THR A 268 0.65 -15.43 11.63
C THR A 268 2.01 -14.86 12.04
N LEU A 269 3.07 -15.68 12.09
CA LEU A 269 4.42 -15.20 12.37
C LEU A 269 4.84 -14.12 11.37
N TRP A 270 4.65 -14.35 10.08
CA TRP A 270 5.03 -13.41 9.03
C TRP A 270 4.28 -12.07 9.18
N THR A 271 2.96 -12.12 9.39
CA THR A 271 2.13 -10.93 9.60
C THR A 271 2.55 -10.16 10.86
N GLU A 272 2.82 -10.87 11.97
CA GLU A 272 3.31 -10.25 13.20
C GLU A 272 4.71 -9.63 13.04
N SER A 273 5.55 -10.16 12.16
CA SER A 273 6.85 -9.56 11.86
C SER A 273 6.73 -8.21 11.16
N GLN A 274 5.75 -8.04 10.27
CA GLN A 274 5.43 -6.74 9.69
C GLN A 274 4.93 -5.76 10.77
N ARG A 275 3.97 -6.19 11.59
CA ARG A 275 3.44 -5.37 12.70
C ARG A 275 4.52 -5.02 13.73
N GLN A 276 5.47 -5.91 13.97
CA GLN A 276 6.59 -5.60 14.85
C GLN A 276 7.41 -4.42 14.33
N LEU A 277 7.75 -4.39 13.02
CA LEU A 277 8.42 -3.23 12.43
C LEU A 277 7.59 -1.95 12.62
N TYR A 278 6.27 -2.01 12.50
CA TYR A 278 5.39 -0.86 12.75
C TYR A 278 5.49 -0.39 14.21
N ARG A 279 5.47 -1.31 15.18
CA ARG A 279 5.69 -0.96 16.60
C ARG A 279 7.05 -0.33 16.85
N ASP A 280 8.09 -0.79 16.16
CA ASP A 280 9.42 -0.22 16.32
C ASP A 280 9.49 1.20 15.73
N ILE A 281 8.93 1.42 14.55
CA ILE A 281 8.79 2.75 13.93
C ILE A 281 8.04 3.68 14.88
N TYR A 282 6.89 3.24 15.39
CA TYR A 282 6.09 3.98 16.36
C TYR A 282 6.90 4.32 17.61
N GLY A 283 7.56 3.33 18.21
CA GLY A 283 8.36 3.49 19.41
C GLY A 283 9.52 4.48 19.23
N VAL A 284 10.27 4.38 18.13
CA VAL A 284 11.38 5.31 17.82
C VAL A 284 10.85 6.72 17.61
N ALA A 285 9.82 6.89 16.78
CA ALA A 285 9.23 8.21 16.52
C ALA A 285 8.75 8.88 17.82
N LYS A 286 7.98 8.15 18.65
CA LYS A 286 7.46 8.66 19.93
C LYS A 286 8.55 8.90 20.97
N ALA A 287 9.65 8.16 20.94
CA ALA A 287 10.79 8.37 21.83
C ALA A 287 11.55 9.67 21.50
N ILE A 288 11.62 10.05 20.21
CA ILE A 288 12.25 11.30 19.76
C ILE A 288 11.30 12.48 19.95
N SER A 289 10.07 12.36 19.43
CA SER A 289 9.05 13.40 19.49
C SER A 289 7.67 12.76 19.74
N PRO A 290 7.16 12.81 20.99
CA PRO A 290 5.85 12.25 21.32
C PRO A 290 4.68 12.87 20.54
N GLN A 291 4.86 14.08 20.01
CA GLN A 291 3.83 14.84 19.28
C GLN A 291 3.72 14.44 17.80
N VAL A 292 4.80 13.90 17.21
CA VAL A 292 4.79 13.42 15.82
C VAL A 292 3.77 12.30 15.70
N GLN A 293 2.82 12.44 14.79
CA GLN A 293 1.85 11.40 14.50
C GLN A 293 2.50 10.28 13.69
N VAL A 294 2.04 9.06 13.89
CA VAL A 294 2.53 7.89 13.17
C VAL A 294 1.33 7.09 12.70
N GLY A 295 1.31 6.76 11.41
CA GLY A 295 0.23 5.97 10.85
C GLY A 295 0.65 5.04 9.72
N TRP A 296 -0.27 4.11 9.42
CA TRP A 296 -0.01 2.97 8.56
C TRP A 296 -0.95 2.99 7.37
N HIS A 297 -0.40 2.75 6.19
CA HIS A 297 -1.19 2.44 5.01
C HIS A 297 -1.55 0.96 4.98
N VAL A 298 -2.86 0.70 5.01
CA VAL A 298 -3.42 -0.65 4.91
C VAL A 298 -3.80 -0.91 3.46
N TYR A 299 -3.13 -1.90 2.90
CA TYR A 299 -3.23 -2.31 1.51
C TYR A 299 -4.68 -2.65 1.09
N HIS A 300 -5.07 -2.28 -0.14
CA HIS A 300 -6.42 -2.44 -0.71
C HIS A 300 -6.98 -3.86 -0.61
N ASN A 301 -6.12 -4.87 -0.55
CA ASN A 301 -6.53 -6.26 -0.40
C ASN A 301 -7.38 -6.51 0.86
N ILE A 302 -7.39 -5.59 1.82
CA ILE A 302 -8.32 -5.58 2.97
C ILE A 302 -9.80 -5.60 2.55
N SER A 303 -10.09 -5.03 1.38
CA SER A 303 -11.43 -4.95 0.79
C SER A 303 -11.74 -6.10 -0.16
N PHE A 304 -10.74 -6.93 -0.52
CA PHE A 304 -10.89 -7.98 -1.53
C PHE A 304 -10.81 -9.39 -0.92
N SER A 305 -9.93 -9.58 0.05
CA SER A 305 -9.61 -10.90 0.59
C SER A 305 -10.09 -11.02 2.03
N PRO A 306 -11.07 -11.91 2.33
CA PRO A 306 -11.45 -12.17 3.72
C PRO A 306 -10.28 -12.75 4.53
N PHE A 307 -9.34 -13.44 3.88
CA PHE A 307 -8.14 -13.99 4.51
C PHE A 307 -7.13 -12.90 4.89
N TYR A 308 -6.87 -11.95 3.99
CA TYR A 308 -6.00 -10.82 4.30
C TYR A 308 -6.66 -9.88 5.32
N ARG A 309 -7.98 -9.71 5.24
CA ARG A 309 -8.77 -8.98 6.24
C ARG A 309 -8.63 -9.58 7.63
N ALA A 310 -8.59 -10.91 7.76
CA ALA A 310 -8.30 -11.57 9.03
C ALA A 310 -6.88 -11.32 9.53
N ASP A 311 -5.90 -11.20 8.63
CA ASP A 311 -4.51 -10.89 8.97
C ASP A 311 -4.27 -9.41 9.33
N GLN A 312 -5.17 -8.50 9.01
CA GLN A 312 -4.99 -7.06 9.24
C GLN A 312 -6.09 -6.55 10.18
N ASP A 313 -5.97 -6.94 11.44
CA ASP A 313 -6.90 -6.58 12.50
C ASP A 313 -6.65 -5.13 12.98
N TYR A 314 -7.63 -4.26 12.74
CA TYR A 314 -7.60 -2.87 13.18
C TYR A 314 -7.50 -2.74 14.70
N THR A 315 -8.09 -3.66 15.47
CA THR A 315 -8.04 -3.66 16.93
C THR A 315 -6.60 -3.76 17.42
N GLU A 316 -5.81 -4.62 16.77
CA GLU A 316 -4.40 -4.78 17.09
C GLU A 316 -3.57 -3.60 16.60
N MET A 317 -3.81 -3.16 15.35
CA MET A 317 -3.08 -2.03 14.77
C MET A 317 -3.25 -0.74 15.57
N ALA A 318 -4.45 -0.48 16.08
CA ALA A 318 -4.76 0.75 16.80
C ALA A 318 -3.86 1.00 18.03
N LYS A 319 -3.37 -0.08 18.66
CA LYS A 319 -2.48 -0.01 19.84
C LYS A 319 -1.14 0.68 19.58
N PHE A 320 -0.77 0.83 18.31
CA PHE A 320 0.47 1.48 17.88
C PHE A 320 0.20 2.41 16.69
N SER A 321 -0.96 3.07 16.64
CA SER A 321 -1.30 4.00 15.55
C SER A 321 -1.90 5.29 16.10
N ASP A 322 -1.42 6.45 15.65
CA ASP A 322 -2.19 7.70 15.79
C ASP A 322 -3.29 7.77 14.72
N PHE A 323 -2.99 7.26 13.51
CA PHE A 323 -3.96 7.12 12.43
C PHE A 323 -3.70 5.88 11.57
N ILE A 324 -4.73 5.43 10.86
CA ILE A 324 -4.64 4.36 9.86
C ILE A 324 -5.20 4.88 8.54
N LYS A 325 -4.36 4.89 7.51
CA LYS A 325 -4.76 5.17 6.13
C LYS A 325 -5.24 3.89 5.47
N VAL A 326 -6.55 3.68 5.37
CA VAL A 326 -7.09 2.47 4.71
C VAL A 326 -7.25 2.75 3.22
N VAL A 327 -6.73 1.87 2.37
CA VAL A 327 -6.96 1.99 0.92
C VAL A 327 -8.40 1.62 0.59
N ILE A 328 -9.22 2.62 0.24
CA ILE A 328 -10.63 2.47 -0.10
C ILE A 328 -10.85 3.13 -1.47
N TYR A 329 -10.03 2.71 -2.45
CA TYR A 329 -9.97 3.29 -3.79
C TYR A 329 -11.14 2.78 -4.63
N ASN A 330 -12.27 3.47 -4.61
CA ASN A 330 -13.51 2.97 -5.22
C ASN A 330 -13.44 2.84 -6.75
N ASN A 331 -12.80 3.76 -7.47
CA ASN A 331 -12.72 3.66 -8.93
C ASN A 331 -11.90 2.44 -9.37
N CYS A 332 -10.62 2.33 -9.00
CA CYS A 332 -9.79 1.19 -9.39
C CYS A 332 -10.13 -0.12 -8.66
N ALA A 333 -10.99 -0.11 -7.63
CA ALA A 333 -11.46 -1.33 -6.98
C ALA A 333 -12.15 -2.28 -7.96
N GLY A 334 -12.97 -1.78 -8.89
CA GLY A 334 -13.72 -2.62 -9.81
C GLY A 334 -12.83 -3.54 -10.66
N PRO A 335 -11.97 -2.98 -11.53
CA PRO A 335 -10.99 -3.76 -12.31
C PRO A 335 -10.07 -4.65 -11.45
N ARG A 336 -9.56 -4.14 -10.32
CA ARG A 336 -8.67 -4.91 -9.43
C ARG A 336 -9.37 -6.10 -8.80
N PHE A 337 -10.60 -5.91 -8.32
CA PHE A 337 -11.38 -6.97 -7.71
C PHE A 337 -11.84 -8.00 -8.75
N TYR A 338 -12.18 -7.56 -9.95
CA TYR A 338 -12.46 -8.45 -11.07
C TYR A 338 -11.28 -9.41 -11.32
N THR A 339 -10.07 -8.87 -11.49
CA THR A 339 -8.86 -9.70 -11.68
C THR A 339 -8.54 -10.53 -10.44
N TRP A 340 -8.80 -10.02 -9.23
CA TRP A 340 -8.61 -10.78 -7.98
C TRP A 340 -9.51 -12.02 -7.91
N VAL A 341 -10.80 -11.91 -8.22
CA VAL A 341 -11.74 -13.05 -8.24
C VAL A 341 -11.34 -14.06 -9.31
N LYS A 342 -10.98 -13.60 -10.51
CA LYS A 342 -10.44 -14.46 -11.56
C LYS A 342 -9.21 -15.26 -11.08
N ASN A 343 -8.29 -14.61 -10.37
CA ASN A 343 -7.06 -15.25 -9.91
C ASN A 343 -7.31 -16.26 -8.79
N ILE A 344 -8.18 -15.97 -7.83
CA ILE A 344 -8.47 -16.93 -6.74
C ILE A 344 -9.19 -18.19 -7.28
N CYS A 345 -9.99 -18.06 -8.34
CA CYS A 345 -10.56 -19.20 -9.09
C CYS A 345 -9.52 -19.99 -9.91
N SER A 346 -8.28 -19.50 -10.02
CA SER A 346 -7.16 -20.25 -10.60
C SER A 346 -6.23 -20.87 -9.56
N ALA A 347 -6.60 -20.78 -8.27
CA ALA A 347 -5.88 -21.37 -7.14
C ALA A 347 -6.85 -21.96 -6.09
N LEU A 348 -7.12 -21.25 -4.99
CA LEU A 348 -7.92 -21.78 -3.87
C LEU A 348 -9.29 -22.30 -4.30
N PHE A 349 -9.96 -21.58 -5.19
CA PHE A 349 -11.27 -21.94 -5.73
C PHE A 349 -11.17 -22.48 -7.16
N GLY A 350 -10.10 -23.23 -7.47
CA GLY A 350 -9.91 -23.90 -8.77
C GLY A 350 -11.07 -24.79 -9.24
N ASP A 351 -11.97 -25.16 -8.32
CA ASP A 351 -13.14 -26.00 -8.57
C ASP A 351 -14.41 -25.22 -8.93
N ALA A 352 -14.36 -23.89 -8.96
CA ALA A 352 -15.51 -23.02 -9.17
C ALA A 352 -15.19 -21.89 -10.16
N GLU A 353 -16.23 -21.31 -10.74
CA GLU A 353 -16.10 -20.18 -11.66
C GLU A 353 -16.29 -18.84 -10.93
N PRO A 354 -15.82 -17.71 -11.49
CA PRO A 354 -16.04 -16.39 -10.91
C PRO A 354 -17.49 -16.08 -10.55
N ASP A 355 -18.46 -16.55 -11.35
CA ASP A 355 -19.90 -16.34 -11.13
C ASP A 355 -20.41 -17.01 -9.83
N ASP A 356 -19.74 -18.08 -9.37
CA ASP A 356 -20.04 -18.74 -8.09
C ASP A 356 -19.34 -18.04 -6.93
N ILE A 357 -18.08 -17.62 -7.14
CA ILE A 357 -17.20 -17.10 -6.09
C ILE A 357 -17.48 -15.63 -5.79
N TYR A 358 -17.77 -14.80 -6.79
CA TYR A 358 -18.02 -13.37 -6.59
C TYR A 358 -19.18 -13.11 -5.60
N PRO A 359 -20.38 -13.72 -5.75
CA PRO A 359 -21.47 -13.53 -4.79
C PRO A 359 -21.13 -14.02 -3.38
N LEU A 360 -20.31 -15.07 -3.26
CA LEU A 360 -19.83 -15.54 -1.96
C LEU A 360 -18.88 -14.52 -1.33
N MET A 361 -17.94 -13.96 -2.09
CA MET A 361 -17.01 -12.95 -1.59
C MET A 361 -17.73 -11.69 -1.15
N MET A 362 -18.72 -11.20 -1.90
CA MET A 362 -19.55 -10.06 -1.49
C MET A 362 -20.23 -10.30 -0.14
N LYS A 363 -20.77 -11.50 0.10
CA LYS A 363 -21.36 -11.87 1.39
C LYS A 363 -20.32 -11.94 2.53
N LEU A 364 -19.18 -12.59 2.31
CA LEU A 364 -18.12 -12.70 3.33
C LEU A 364 -17.52 -11.34 3.69
N LEU A 365 -17.39 -10.45 2.70
CA LEU A 365 -16.85 -9.10 2.87
C LEU A 365 -17.91 -8.10 3.32
N GLN A 366 -19.19 -8.47 3.27
CA GLN A 366 -20.35 -7.62 3.59
C GLN A 366 -20.47 -6.39 2.67
N LEU A 367 -20.16 -6.60 1.39
CA LEU A 367 -20.23 -5.61 0.32
C LEU A 367 -21.40 -5.91 -0.63
N ASP A 368 -21.83 -4.89 -1.36
CA ASP A 368 -22.93 -4.97 -2.32
C ASP A 368 -22.62 -4.06 -3.51
N GLU A 369 -21.95 -4.64 -4.50
CA GLU A 369 -21.47 -3.94 -5.69
C GLU A 369 -22.13 -4.50 -6.95
N GLY A 370 -21.85 -3.90 -8.11
CA GLY A 370 -22.43 -4.27 -9.40
C GLY A 370 -22.23 -5.74 -9.80
N THR A 371 -22.73 -6.14 -10.98
CA THR A 371 -22.47 -7.50 -11.47
C THR A 371 -20.98 -7.68 -11.76
N TYR A 372 -20.48 -8.90 -11.55
CA TYR A 372 -19.06 -9.23 -11.70
C TYR A 372 -18.48 -8.72 -13.04
N GLU A 373 -19.19 -8.95 -14.15
CA GLU A 373 -18.74 -8.63 -15.51
C GLU A 373 -18.67 -7.11 -15.77
N LYS A 374 -19.40 -6.31 -14.99
CA LYS A 374 -19.46 -4.85 -15.14
C LYS A 374 -18.53 -4.10 -14.20
N LEU A 375 -17.92 -4.78 -13.22
CA LEU A 375 -17.02 -4.15 -12.27
C LEU A 375 -15.88 -3.37 -12.95
N PRO A 376 -15.23 -3.88 -14.03
CA PRO A 376 -14.18 -3.11 -14.68
C PRO A 376 -14.64 -1.77 -15.26
N GLN A 377 -15.89 -1.68 -15.71
CA GLN A 377 -16.49 -0.47 -16.30
C GLN A 377 -17.04 0.50 -15.27
N THR A 378 -17.48 -0.01 -14.12
CA THR A 378 -18.27 0.76 -13.15
C THR A 378 -17.51 1.13 -11.88
N GLY A 379 -16.40 0.44 -11.59
CA GLY A 379 -15.72 0.60 -10.30
C GLY A 379 -16.59 0.08 -9.15
N PHE A 380 -16.21 0.45 -7.93
CA PHE A 380 -17.07 0.30 -6.75
C PHE A 380 -17.78 1.63 -6.45
N THR A 381 -18.92 1.52 -5.77
CA THR A 381 -19.77 2.65 -5.42
C THR A 381 -19.17 3.53 -4.32
N ALA A 382 -19.74 4.72 -4.12
CA ALA A 382 -19.45 5.54 -2.93
C ALA A 382 -19.95 4.87 -1.63
N ASP A 383 -20.99 4.02 -1.68
CA ASP A 383 -21.47 3.28 -0.50
C ASP A 383 -20.42 2.28 0.00
N TYR A 384 -19.63 1.68 -0.88
CA TYR A 384 -18.43 0.92 -0.49
C TYR A 384 -17.48 1.76 0.36
N VAL A 385 -17.23 3.02 -0.05
CA VAL A 385 -16.36 3.92 0.71
C VAL A 385 -16.91 4.14 2.11
N ARG A 386 -18.22 4.43 2.22
CA ARG A 386 -18.90 4.62 3.50
C ARG A 386 -18.81 3.37 4.38
N ARG A 387 -19.10 2.17 3.84
CA ARG A 387 -19.12 0.91 4.58
C ARG A 387 -17.75 0.49 5.08
N GLU A 388 -16.74 0.52 4.22
CA GLU A 388 -15.38 0.16 4.62
C GLU A 388 -14.80 1.17 5.61
N THR A 389 -15.14 2.45 5.46
CA THR A 389 -14.77 3.48 6.45
C THR A 389 -15.42 3.19 7.79
N ALA A 390 -16.73 2.98 7.83
CA ALA A 390 -17.45 2.67 9.08
C ALA A 390 -16.93 1.39 9.74
N ARG A 391 -16.56 0.37 8.95
CA ARG A 391 -15.92 -0.86 9.44
C ARG A 391 -14.57 -0.57 10.10
N ALA A 392 -13.73 0.26 9.46
CA ALA A 392 -12.44 0.64 10.01
C ALA A 392 -12.58 1.46 11.30
N VAL A 393 -13.48 2.45 11.31
CA VAL A 393 -13.78 3.30 12.48
C VAL A 393 -14.27 2.44 13.67
N ALA A 394 -15.19 1.50 13.41
CA ALA A 394 -15.64 0.57 14.44
C ALA A 394 -14.52 -0.36 14.91
N GLY A 395 -13.63 -0.80 14.01
CA GLY A 395 -12.53 -1.70 14.34
C GLY A 395 -11.42 -1.09 15.20
N VAL A 396 -11.19 0.23 15.10
CA VAL A 396 -10.23 0.93 15.97
C VAL A 396 -10.84 1.39 17.29
N ASP A 397 -12.17 1.41 17.40
CA ASP A 397 -12.90 1.75 18.64
C ASP A 397 -12.41 3.07 19.28
N GLY A 398 -12.20 4.09 18.45
CA GLY A 398 -11.74 5.43 18.87
C GLY A 398 -10.28 5.52 19.35
N GLN A 399 -9.50 4.43 19.28
CA GLN A 399 -8.08 4.43 19.69
C GLN A 399 -7.15 5.07 18.64
N SER A 400 -7.57 5.13 17.39
CA SER A 400 -6.81 5.72 16.28
C SER A 400 -7.76 6.40 15.30
N LYS A 401 -7.27 7.42 14.59
CA LYS A 401 -8.04 8.05 13.51
C LYS A 401 -8.05 7.19 12.26
N ILE A 402 -9.11 7.26 11.47
CA ILE A 402 -9.21 6.59 10.17
C ILE A 402 -9.19 7.62 9.06
N TYR A 403 -8.25 7.46 8.13
CA TYR A 403 -8.16 8.27 6.91
C TYR A 403 -8.36 7.39 5.67
N PRO A 404 -9.57 7.27 5.12
CA PRO A 404 -9.81 6.58 3.88
C PRO A 404 -8.98 7.20 2.75
N GLY A 405 -8.24 6.36 2.04
CA GLY A 405 -7.59 6.72 0.80
C GLY A 405 -8.64 6.75 -0.30
N ILE A 406 -8.83 7.89 -0.95
CA ILE A 406 -9.79 8.12 -2.03
C ILE A 406 -9.06 8.12 -3.37
N ASP A 407 -9.53 7.32 -4.30
CA ASP A 407 -8.99 7.23 -5.65
C ASP A 407 -9.33 8.48 -6.47
N ILE A 408 -8.31 9.12 -7.03
CA ILE A 408 -8.41 10.14 -8.07
C ILE A 408 -7.45 9.76 -9.19
N ASP A 409 -8.02 9.35 -10.32
CA ASP A 409 -7.32 9.02 -11.57
C ASP A 409 -6.20 7.98 -11.42
N ILE A 410 -6.28 7.08 -10.43
CA ILE A 410 -5.36 5.96 -10.35
C ILE A 410 -5.49 5.14 -11.65
N PRO A 411 -4.38 4.85 -12.36
CA PRO A 411 -4.42 4.06 -13.57
C PRO A 411 -5.14 2.73 -13.42
N VAL A 412 -6.04 2.44 -14.36
CA VAL A 412 -6.79 1.17 -14.47
C VAL A 412 -6.55 0.50 -15.82
N GLY A 413 -6.64 -0.82 -15.84
CA GLY A 413 -6.38 -1.67 -16.98
C GLY A 413 -4.91 -1.80 -17.33
N ARG A 414 -4.63 -2.31 -18.53
CA ARG A 414 -3.28 -2.30 -19.10
C ARG A 414 -2.92 -0.91 -19.66
N PRO A 415 -1.63 -0.52 -19.61
CA PRO A 415 -1.20 0.68 -20.31
C PRO A 415 -1.47 0.56 -21.80
N ARG A 416 -1.89 1.66 -22.44
CA ARG A 416 -2.21 1.69 -23.88
C ARG A 416 -0.99 1.37 -24.74
N GLU A 417 0.17 1.76 -24.26
CA GLU A 417 1.45 1.48 -24.89
C GLU A 417 2.48 1.10 -23.83
N ARG A 418 3.28 0.07 -24.10
CA ARG A 418 4.36 -0.35 -23.20
C ARG A 418 5.65 0.38 -23.57
N LEU A 419 5.91 1.49 -22.87
CA LEU A 419 7.08 2.33 -23.12
C LEU A 419 8.35 1.90 -22.35
N GLU A 420 8.21 1.12 -21.28
CA GLU A 420 9.34 0.54 -20.54
C GLU A 420 8.98 -0.82 -19.89
N PRO A 421 9.98 -1.62 -19.48
CA PRO A 421 9.74 -2.84 -18.70
C PRO A 421 9.09 -2.54 -17.35
N ALA A 422 8.37 -3.53 -16.80
CA ALA A 422 7.84 -3.43 -15.43
C ALA A 422 8.98 -3.24 -14.41
N ARG A 423 8.72 -2.39 -13.42
CA ARG A 423 9.71 -1.98 -12.41
C ARG A 423 9.66 -2.82 -11.14
N ASP A 424 8.49 -3.27 -10.74
CA ASP A 424 8.35 -4.10 -9.55
C ASP A 424 8.53 -5.59 -9.86
N VAL A 425 9.08 -6.31 -8.89
CA VAL A 425 9.15 -7.78 -8.91
C VAL A 425 7.87 -8.38 -8.33
N GLY A 426 7.24 -9.25 -9.11
CA GLY A 426 5.98 -9.90 -8.73
C GLY A 426 4.76 -9.14 -9.26
N LYS A 427 3.57 -9.64 -8.92
CA LYS A 427 2.29 -9.10 -9.38
C LYS A 427 1.39 -8.82 -8.17
N VAL A 428 1.50 -7.64 -7.57
CA VAL A 428 0.60 -7.18 -6.50
C VAL A 428 -0.39 -6.20 -7.12
N ASN A 429 -1.70 -6.32 -6.85
CA ASN A 429 -2.77 -5.51 -7.48
C ASN A 429 -2.83 -5.55 -9.00
N TRP A 430 -2.44 -6.67 -9.61
CA TRP A 430 -2.43 -6.74 -11.06
C TRP A 430 -3.84 -6.56 -11.61
N ASP A 431 -4.00 -5.50 -12.38
CA ASP A 431 -5.16 -5.23 -13.20
C ASP A 431 -4.73 -5.49 -14.64
N ASP A 432 -5.35 -6.48 -15.27
CA ASP A 432 -5.07 -6.85 -16.66
C ASP A 432 -6.24 -6.60 -17.60
N ASN A 433 -7.22 -5.82 -17.15
CA ASN A 433 -8.40 -5.51 -17.91
C ASN A 433 -8.07 -4.63 -19.12
N GLU A 434 -8.88 -4.74 -20.16
CA GLU A 434 -8.77 -4.00 -21.42
C GLU A 434 -10.17 -3.47 -21.82
N GLY A 435 -10.20 -2.50 -22.74
CA GLY A 435 -11.44 -1.91 -23.25
C GLY A 435 -11.85 -0.63 -22.50
N ASP A 436 -13.14 -0.33 -22.53
CA ASP A 436 -13.71 0.79 -21.79
C ASP A 436 -13.75 0.43 -20.30
N LEU A 437 -13.04 1.19 -19.48
CA LEU A 437 -12.92 0.99 -18.04
C LEU A 437 -13.42 2.21 -17.29
N THR A 438 -13.68 2.01 -16.00
CA THR A 438 -14.11 3.07 -15.08
C THR A 438 -13.16 4.27 -15.08
N THR A 439 -13.72 5.47 -14.97
CA THR A 439 -12.96 6.73 -14.93
C THR A 439 -13.48 7.62 -13.81
N CYS A 440 -12.55 8.36 -13.20
CA CYS A 440 -12.92 9.38 -12.23
C CYS A 440 -13.57 10.58 -12.93
N THR A 441 -14.60 11.11 -12.27
CA THR A 441 -15.23 12.40 -12.56
C THR A 441 -15.21 13.26 -11.29
N PRO A 442 -15.34 14.59 -11.39
CA PRO A 442 -15.38 15.44 -10.20
C PRO A 442 -16.53 15.05 -9.26
N GLY A 443 -17.68 14.68 -9.83
CA GLY A 443 -18.84 14.18 -9.07
C GLY A 443 -18.54 12.88 -8.32
N SER A 444 -17.89 11.90 -8.97
CA SER A 444 -17.54 10.63 -8.31
C SER A 444 -16.54 10.81 -7.17
N VAL A 445 -15.56 11.72 -7.31
CA VAL A 445 -14.58 12.03 -6.26
C VAL A 445 -15.30 12.72 -5.09
N ARG A 446 -16.14 13.71 -5.39
CA ARG A 446 -16.96 14.40 -4.39
C ARG A 446 -17.79 13.40 -3.57
N ASP A 447 -18.50 12.51 -4.25
CA ASP A 447 -19.41 11.57 -3.60
C ASP A 447 -18.64 10.54 -2.75
N ALA A 448 -17.45 10.10 -3.19
CA ALA A 448 -16.57 9.24 -2.41
C ALA A 448 -16.04 9.94 -1.14
N VAL A 449 -15.64 11.21 -1.23
CA VAL A 449 -15.18 12.00 -0.07
C VAL A 449 -16.34 12.21 0.93
N LEU A 450 -17.53 12.56 0.45
CA LEU A 450 -18.72 12.70 1.32
C LEU A 450 -19.05 11.38 2.02
N ALA A 451 -19.01 10.26 1.28
CA ALA A 451 -19.27 8.93 1.81
C ALA A 451 -18.25 8.50 2.88
N ALA A 452 -16.97 8.84 2.73
CA ALA A 452 -15.97 8.61 3.77
C ALA A 452 -16.34 9.33 5.09
N PHE A 453 -16.72 10.60 5.02
CA PHE A 453 -17.14 11.35 6.21
C PHE A 453 -18.47 10.85 6.79
N GLU A 454 -19.42 10.43 5.96
CA GLU A 454 -20.64 9.76 6.42
C GLU A 454 -20.34 8.44 7.14
N GLY A 455 -19.29 7.73 6.72
CA GLY A 455 -18.76 6.54 7.39
C GLY A 455 -18.05 6.83 8.72
N GLY A 456 -17.88 8.09 9.11
CA GLY A 456 -17.29 8.50 10.38
C GLY A 456 -15.80 8.79 10.35
N ALA A 457 -15.17 8.92 9.17
CA ALA A 457 -13.75 9.26 9.08
C ALA A 457 -13.43 10.63 9.70
N GLU A 458 -12.27 10.74 10.36
CA GLU A 458 -11.73 12.02 10.85
C GLU A 458 -10.98 12.81 9.78
N GLY A 459 -10.69 12.19 8.64
CA GLY A 459 -10.04 12.81 7.50
C GLY A 459 -10.02 11.89 6.29
N VAL A 460 -9.51 12.37 5.16
CA VAL A 460 -9.32 11.59 3.94
C VAL A 460 -7.91 11.83 3.38
N VAL A 461 -7.40 10.85 2.63
CA VAL A 461 -6.17 11.00 1.86
C VAL A 461 -6.49 10.87 0.38
N LEU A 462 -6.27 11.94 -0.38
CA LEU A 462 -6.41 11.96 -1.82
C LEU A 462 -5.25 11.18 -2.43
N SER A 463 -5.59 10.12 -3.15
CA SER A 463 -4.68 9.06 -3.60
C SER A 463 -4.83 8.84 -5.11
N ARG A 464 -3.79 8.37 -5.80
CA ARG A 464 -2.55 7.87 -5.20
C ARG A 464 -1.42 8.88 -5.19
N LYS A 465 -1.34 9.79 -6.16
CA LYS A 465 -0.43 10.95 -6.10
C LYS A 465 -0.93 12.07 -6.98
N TYR A 466 -0.62 13.32 -6.60
CA TYR A 466 -1.01 14.51 -7.35
C TYR A 466 -0.61 14.46 -8.83
N SER A 467 0.58 13.97 -9.18
CA SER A 467 1.06 13.87 -10.57
C SER A 467 0.36 12.81 -11.46
N GLU A 468 -0.70 12.18 -10.96
CA GLU A 468 -1.61 11.31 -11.74
C GLU A 468 -2.98 11.97 -11.98
N MET A 469 -3.32 13.03 -11.24
CA MET A 469 -4.69 13.55 -11.14
C MET A 469 -5.00 14.57 -12.22
N MET A 470 -6.22 14.55 -12.75
CA MET A 470 -6.75 15.71 -13.46
C MET A 470 -7.16 16.78 -12.43
N LEU A 471 -6.80 18.05 -12.65
CA LEU A 471 -7.14 19.12 -11.71
C LEU A 471 -8.65 19.32 -11.54
N ASP A 472 -9.44 18.99 -12.56
CA ASP A 472 -10.89 19.03 -12.47
C ASP A 472 -11.43 17.93 -11.55
N ASN A 473 -10.85 16.72 -11.59
CA ASN A 473 -11.24 15.63 -10.68
C ASN A 473 -10.81 15.91 -9.24
N LEU A 474 -9.63 16.52 -9.05
CA LEU A 474 -9.19 17.02 -7.74
C LEU A 474 -10.18 18.03 -7.14
N SER A 475 -10.77 18.90 -7.99
CA SER A 475 -11.78 19.87 -7.55
C SER A 475 -13.01 19.23 -6.91
N GLY A 476 -13.33 17.97 -7.27
CA GLY A 476 -14.40 17.19 -6.65
C GLY A 476 -14.21 17.00 -5.14
N ALA A 477 -12.96 16.81 -4.69
CA ALA A 477 -12.65 16.71 -3.26
C ALA A 477 -12.91 18.06 -2.54
N GLY A 478 -12.48 19.18 -3.13
CA GLY A 478 -12.75 20.50 -2.57
C GLY A 478 -14.24 20.84 -2.54
N ASP A 479 -15.01 20.43 -3.56
CA ASP A 479 -16.46 20.59 -3.59
C ASP A 479 -17.15 19.82 -2.45
N ALA A 480 -16.67 18.61 -2.14
CA ALA A 480 -17.19 17.85 -1.00
C ALA A 480 -16.94 18.59 0.31
N MET A 481 -15.72 19.10 0.53
CA MET A 481 -15.38 19.84 1.74
C MET A 481 -16.18 21.13 1.90
N ARG A 482 -16.38 21.89 0.81
CA ARG A 482 -17.25 23.07 0.81
C ARG A 482 -18.70 22.71 1.13
N SER A 483 -19.19 21.61 0.58
CA SER A 483 -20.57 21.12 0.83
C SER A 483 -20.78 20.70 2.28
N LEU A 484 -19.74 20.22 2.97
CA LEU A 484 -19.79 19.87 4.39
C LEU A 484 -19.69 21.08 5.33
N ALA A 485 -19.22 22.22 4.83
CA ALA A 485 -19.01 23.45 5.60
C ALA A 485 -20.19 24.43 5.56
N GLY A 486 -21.02 24.34 4.51
CA GLY A 486 -22.33 24.99 4.43
C GLY A 486 -23.39 24.21 5.18
#